data_AF-A0A5C8ZQW8-F1
#
_entry.id   AF-A0A5C8ZQW8-F1
#
_cell.length_a   1.000
_cell.length_b   1.000
_cell.length_c   1.000
_cell.angle_alpha   90.00
_cell.angle_beta   90.00
_cell.angle_gamma   90.00
#
_symmetry.space_group_name_H-M   'P 1'
#
loop_
_entity.id
_entity.type
_entity.pdbx_description
1 polymer ?
#
loop_
_entity_poly.entity_id
_entity_poly.type
_entity_poly.pdbx_seq_one_letter_code
_entity_poly.pdbx_strand_id
1 'polypeptide(L)'
;MAYLRLIILFVCLQLPAPAFAGLPSRLETVPDACGYLTEDVASNTLLREVKPVASNEHIPVFYSQCEYTALGGGRRALRFLFKFMVKEMFDPAQLPPEQLDFNAGFAEGGLSYSEKLQYPGELTYIFHDRDTTSILVITGIDGPPDGAGEASTLIASYRLIDGDRSPQERRDVLIKFPWKHLIDISKSQ
;
A
#
# COMPACT_ATOMS: atom_id res chain seq x y z
N MET A 1 16.42 -15.71 -59.62
CA MET A 1 15.22 -15.21 -58.92
C MET A 1 15.33 -15.66 -57.46
N ALA A 2 16.19 -15.01 -56.67
CA ALA A 2 15.86 -13.91 -55.74
C ALA A 2 15.11 -14.43 -54.48
N TYR A 3 15.90 -14.91 -53.52
CA TYR A 3 15.51 -15.26 -52.16
C TYR A 3 15.18 -13.98 -51.38
N LEU A 4 13.91 -13.77 -51.02
CA LEU A 4 13.53 -12.69 -50.10
C LEU A 4 13.40 -13.27 -48.69
N ARG A 5 14.51 -13.20 -47.93
CA ARG A 5 14.55 -13.48 -46.49
C ARG A 5 13.86 -12.32 -45.77
N LEU A 6 12.66 -12.56 -45.25
CA LEU A 6 11.99 -11.65 -44.34
C LEU A 6 12.56 -11.87 -42.93
N ILE A 7 13.61 -11.12 -42.58
CA ILE A 7 14.09 -11.02 -41.20
C ILE A 7 13.12 -10.06 -40.50
N ILE A 8 12.12 -10.61 -39.81
CA ILE A 8 11.31 -9.85 -38.86
C ILE A 8 12.24 -9.55 -37.68
N LEU A 9 12.75 -8.33 -37.65
CA LEU A 9 13.50 -7.77 -36.55
C LEU A 9 12.57 -7.73 -35.33
N PHE A 10 12.73 -8.69 -34.41
CA PHE A 10 12.17 -8.64 -33.07
C PHE A 10 12.85 -7.48 -32.33
N VAL A 11 12.40 -6.26 -32.59
CA VAL A 11 12.63 -5.14 -31.68
C VAL A 11 11.71 -5.41 -30.50
N CYS A 12 12.18 -6.27 -29.60
CA CYS A 12 11.75 -6.22 -28.22
C CYS A 12 12.04 -4.79 -27.75
N LEU A 13 11.01 -3.94 -27.82
CA LEU A 13 10.87 -2.79 -26.95
C LEU A 13 11.04 -3.34 -25.53
N GLN A 14 12.29 -3.35 -25.06
CA GLN A 14 12.58 -3.29 -23.65
C GLN A 14 12.10 -1.90 -23.21
N LEU A 15 10.78 -1.79 -23.02
CA LEU A 15 10.24 -0.76 -22.15
C LEU A 15 11.03 -0.92 -20.86
N PRO A 16 11.82 0.08 -20.44
CA PRO A 16 12.40 0.03 -19.11
C PRO A 16 11.22 -0.20 -18.17
N ALA A 17 11.30 -1.25 -17.36
CA ALA A 17 10.41 -1.38 -16.21
C ALA A 17 10.36 -0.01 -15.54
N PRO A 18 9.16 0.49 -15.13
CA PRO A 18 9.07 1.79 -14.49
C PRO A 18 10.11 1.80 -13.39
N ALA A 19 11.14 2.62 -13.55
CA ALA A 19 12.27 2.57 -12.66
C ALA A 19 11.69 2.85 -11.27
N PHE A 20 11.89 1.93 -10.32
CA PHE A 20 11.70 2.13 -8.89
C PHE A 20 12.61 3.25 -8.33
N ALA A 21 13.13 4.12 -9.21
CA ALA A 21 14.07 5.19 -9.00
C ALA A 21 13.41 6.29 -8.18
N GLY A 22 13.45 6.14 -6.87
CA GLY A 22 13.12 7.22 -5.93
C GLY A 22 12.97 6.74 -4.50
N LEU A 23 12.48 5.53 -4.27
CA LEU A 23 12.31 5.07 -2.89
C LEU A 23 13.67 4.79 -2.24
N PRO A 24 13.85 5.14 -0.95
CA PRO A 24 15.03 4.77 -0.21
C PRO A 24 15.11 3.25 -0.12
N SER A 25 16.31 2.69 -0.15
CA SER A 25 16.48 1.25 0.09
C SER A 25 16.15 0.85 1.52
N ARG A 26 16.22 1.79 2.48
CA ARG A 26 16.04 1.52 3.91
C ARG A 26 15.51 2.73 4.67
N LEU A 27 14.72 2.47 5.72
CA LEU A 27 14.32 3.43 6.75
C LEU A 27 14.59 2.85 8.14
N GLU A 28 14.99 3.69 9.10
CA GLU A 28 15.21 3.26 10.49
C GLU A 28 13.94 3.36 11.36
N THR A 29 12.97 4.15 10.92
CA THR A 29 11.68 4.38 11.60
C THR A 29 10.55 4.39 10.60
N VAL A 30 9.36 3.98 11.02
CA VAL A 30 8.16 4.09 10.18
C VAL A 30 7.71 5.57 10.07
N PRO A 31 7.19 6.00 8.91
CA PRO A 31 6.60 7.33 8.77
C PRO A 31 5.40 7.54 9.71
N ASP A 32 5.13 8.78 10.10
CA ASP A 32 3.96 9.12 10.90
C ASP A 32 2.67 9.09 10.07
N ALA A 33 1.82 8.09 10.28
CA ALA A 33 0.54 7.95 9.59
C ALA A 33 -0.39 9.14 9.83
N CYS A 34 -0.35 9.77 11.02
CA CYS A 34 -1.16 10.95 11.33
C CYS A 34 -0.69 12.20 10.58
N GLY A 35 0.60 12.26 10.22
CA GLY A 35 1.16 13.29 9.34
C GLY A 35 0.62 13.22 7.90
N TYR A 36 0.23 12.01 7.44
CA TYR A 36 -0.36 11.80 6.11
C TYR A 36 -1.90 11.83 6.12
N LEU A 37 -2.53 11.30 7.18
CA LEU A 37 -3.97 11.32 7.37
C LEU A 37 -4.34 12.41 8.39
N THR A 38 -4.43 13.65 7.90
CA THR A 38 -4.93 14.76 8.71
C THR A 38 -6.46 14.77 8.78
N GLU A 39 -7.02 15.51 9.73
CA GLU A 39 -8.47 15.73 9.83
C GLU A 39 -9.05 16.31 8.54
N ASP A 40 -8.35 17.25 7.91
CA ASP A 40 -8.74 17.83 6.63
C ASP A 40 -8.77 16.78 5.51
N VAL A 41 -7.75 15.92 5.43
CA VAL A 41 -7.71 14.83 4.45
C VAL A 41 -8.87 13.87 4.68
N ALA A 42 -9.12 13.48 5.94
CA ALA A 42 -10.20 12.59 6.30
C ALA A 42 -11.58 13.19 5.98
N SER A 43 -11.82 14.44 6.38
CA SER A 43 -13.09 15.15 6.16
C SER A 43 -13.40 15.31 4.68
N ASN A 44 -12.41 15.72 3.89
CA ASN A 44 -12.56 15.85 2.43
C ASN A 44 -12.77 14.50 1.74
N THR A 45 -12.17 13.43 2.26
CA THR A 45 -12.31 12.09 1.68
C THR A 45 -13.66 11.45 2.00
N LEU A 46 -14.14 11.62 3.24
CA LEU A 46 -15.40 11.08 3.73
C LEU A 46 -16.61 11.97 3.43
N LEU A 47 -16.36 13.21 2.97
CA LEU A 47 -17.34 14.25 2.67
C LEU A 47 -18.27 14.55 3.86
N ARG A 48 -17.69 14.52 5.07
CA ARG A 48 -18.38 14.72 6.34
C ARG A 48 -17.41 15.30 7.36
N GLU A 49 -17.95 15.92 8.40
CA GLU A 49 -17.19 16.12 9.63
C GLU A 49 -16.72 14.77 10.17
N VAL A 50 -15.55 14.76 10.81
CA VAL A 50 -14.93 13.54 11.32
C VAL A 50 -14.52 13.72 12.76
N LYS A 51 -14.22 12.61 13.42
CA LYS A 51 -13.49 12.59 14.68
C LYS A 51 -12.34 11.59 14.58
N PRO A 52 -11.20 11.87 15.23
CA PRO A 52 -10.15 10.88 15.35
C PRO A 52 -10.68 9.69 16.15
N VAL A 53 -10.30 8.49 15.72
CA VAL A 53 -10.42 7.29 16.55
C VAL A 53 -9.16 7.25 17.40
N ALA A 54 -9.31 7.03 18.71
CA ALA A 54 -8.17 6.94 19.62
C ALA A 54 -7.22 5.83 19.13
N SER A 55 -6.10 6.23 18.54
CA SER A 55 -5.02 5.34 18.16
C SER A 55 -4.06 5.29 19.35
N ASN A 56 -4.07 4.18 20.08
CA ASN A 56 -3.23 4.03 21.28
C ASN A 56 -1.80 3.58 20.95
N GLU A 57 -1.44 3.42 19.68
CA GLU A 57 -0.20 2.77 19.28
C GLU A 57 0.55 3.59 18.22
N HIS A 58 1.49 4.38 18.71
CA HIS A 58 2.58 4.95 17.92
C HIS A 58 3.88 4.40 18.51
N ILE A 59 4.43 3.37 17.87
CA ILE A 59 5.79 2.89 18.15
C ILE A 59 6.58 3.25 16.89
N PRO A 60 7.13 4.48 16.80
CA PRO A 60 7.70 5.00 15.55
C PRO A 60 8.82 4.14 14.98
N VAL A 61 9.40 3.23 15.76
CA VAL A 61 10.38 2.25 15.28
C VAL A 61 9.74 1.18 14.37
N PHE A 62 8.52 0.71 14.65
CA PHE A 62 7.93 -0.45 13.96
C PHE A 62 6.50 -0.28 13.46
N TYR A 63 5.73 0.66 14.02
CA TYR A 63 4.29 0.72 13.82
C TYR A 63 3.73 2.13 13.97
N SER A 64 2.91 2.54 13.00
CA SER A 64 2.24 3.83 12.97
C SER A 64 0.83 3.68 12.39
N GLN A 65 -0.16 4.25 13.08
CA GLN A 65 -1.58 4.11 12.76
C GLN A 65 -2.30 5.43 12.95
N CYS A 66 -3.13 5.80 11.97
CA CYS A 66 -4.08 6.89 12.07
C CYS A 66 -5.45 6.46 11.54
N GLU A 67 -6.53 6.82 12.23
CA GLU A 67 -7.90 6.55 11.80
C GLU A 67 -8.83 7.70 12.16
N TYR A 68 -9.72 8.04 11.22
CA TYR A 68 -10.83 8.95 11.43
C TYR A 68 -12.15 8.25 11.08
N THR A 69 -13.19 8.56 11.86
CA THR A 69 -14.56 8.12 11.62
C THR A 69 -15.44 9.34 11.33
N ALA A 70 -16.35 9.21 10.37
CA ALA A 70 -17.31 10.27 10.05
C ALA A 70 -18.33 10.48 11.19
N LEU A 71 -18.71 11.73 11.39
CA LEU A 71 -19.83 12.13 12.25
C LEU A 71 -21.14 12.08 11.47
N GLY A 72 -22.22 11.71 12.17
CA GLY A 72 -23.58 11.73 11.63
C GLY A 72 -23.90 10.55 10.69
N GLY A 73 -24.39 9.45 11.28
CA GLY A 73 -25.08 8.34 10.61
C GLY A 73 -24.23 7.46 9.68
N GLY A 74 -24.40 6.14 9.77
CA GLY A 74 -23.66 5.16 8.97
C GLY A 74 -22.24 4.88 9.50
N ARG A 75 -21.66 3.74 9.11
CA ARG A 75 -20.29 3.37 9.48
C ARG A 75 -19.36 3.78 8.34
N ARG A 76 -18.76 4.97 8.44
CA ARG A 76 -17.73 5.44 7.50
C ARG A 76 -16.43 5.78 8.22
N ALA A 77 -15.31 5.29 7.71
CA ALA A 77 -14.00 5.49 8.31
C ALA A 77 -12.89 5.47 7.27
N LEU A 78 -11.81 6.19 7.54
CA LEU A 78 -10.57 6.17 6.76
C LEU A 78 -9.41 5.89 7.71
N ARG A 79 -8.58 4.90 7.38
CA ARG A 79 -7.45 4.47 8.20
C ARG A 79 -6.19 4.27 7.38
N PHE A 80 -5.08 4.82 7.85
CA PHE A 80 -3.73 4.51 7.36
C PHE A 80 -2.96 3.73 8.43
N LEU A 81 -2.23 2.70 8.00
CA LEU A 81 -1.40 1.86 8.86
C LEU A 81 -0.08 1.60 8.15
N PHE A 82 1.03 1.98 8.77
CA PHE A 82 2.39 1.72 8.29
C PHE A 82 3.12 0.86 9.31
N LYS A 83 3.75 -0.22 8.84
CA LYS A 83 4.38 -1.19 9.73
C LYS A 83 5.56 -1.88 9.05
N PHE A 84 6.62 -2.12 9.82
CA PHE A 84 7.65 -3.08 9.42
C PHE A 84 7.17 -4.50 9.69
N MET A 85 7.17 -5.33 8.64
CA MET A 85 6.77 -6.73 8.67
C MET A 85 7.97 -7.62 8.31
N VAL A 86 8.00 -8.85 8.82
CA VAL A 86 9.07 -9.84 8.56
C VAL A 86 9.26 -10.00 7.05
N LYS A 87 10.48 -9.72 6.56
CA LYS A 87 10.79 -9.59 5.12
C LYS A 87 10.60 -10.91 4.39
N GLU A 88 10.91 -12.02 5.04
CA GLU A 88 10.77 -13.39 4.52
C GLU A 88 9.33 -13.72 4.12
N MET A 89 8.33 -12.99 4.63
CA MET A 89 6.92 -13.14 4.26
C MET A 89 6.49 -12.24 3.09
N PHE A 90 7.27 -11.23 2.73
CA PHE A 90 6.84 -10.19 1.79
C PHE A 90 7.88 -9.85 0.72
N ASP A 91 8.97 -10.63 0.59
CA ASP A 91 10.01 -10.41 -0.42
C ASP A 91 9.60 -10.95 -1.81
N PRO A 92 9.30 -10.07 -2.78
CA PRO A 92 8.87 -10.49 -4.11
C PRO A 92 9.96 -11.18 -4.94
N ALA A 93 11.23 -10.99 -4.56
CA ALA A 93 12.36 -11.60 -5.25
C ALA A 93 12.64 -13.04 -4.78
N GLN A 94 12.20 -13.38 -3.56
CA GLN A 94 12.48 -14.68 -2.95
C GLN A 94 11.26 -15.61 -2.87
N LEU A 95 10.05 -15.05 -2.86
CA LEU A 95 8.82 -15.83 -2.69
C LEU A 95 8.12 -16.13 -4.02
N PRO A 96 7.51 -17.33 -4.16
CA PRO A 96 6.62 -17.60 -5.27
C PRO A 96 5.35 -16.73 -5.16
N PRO A 97 4.74 -16.34 -6.30
CA PRO A 97 3.58 -15.44 -6.32
C PRO A 97 2.42 -15.89 -5.42
N GLU A 98 2.15 -17.19 -5.34
CA GLU A 98 1.03 -17.73 -4.55
C GLU A 98 1.26 -17.53 -3.04
N GLN A 99 2.51 -17.61 -2.58
CA GLN A 99 2.85 -17.39 -1.17
C GLN A 99 2.74 -15.90 -0.80
N LEU A 100 3.18 -15.00 -1.68
CA LEU A 100 2.99 -13.56 -1.50
C LEU A 100 1.52 -13.18 -1.42
N ASP A 101 0.71 -13.76 -2.30
CA ASP A 101 -0.73 -13.56 -2.35
C ASP A 101 -1.42 -14.03 -1.07
N PHE A 102 -1.04 -15.21 -0.58
CA PHE A 102 -1.51 -15.73 0.71
C PHE A 102 -1.10 -14.83 1.88
N ASN A 103 0.17 -14.41 1.93
CA ASN A 103 0.69 -13.56 3.01
C ASN A 103 0.04 -12.17 3.02
N ALA A 104 -0.18 -11.57 1.84
CA ALA A 104 -0.90 -10.31 1.69
C ALA A 104 -2.36 -10.42 2.16
N GLY A 105 -3.04 -11.51 1.78
CA GLY A 105 -4.40 -11.78 2.26
C GLY A 105 -4.46 -12.00 3.76
N PHE A 106 -3.52 -12.75 4.33
CA PHE A 106 -3.39 -12.95 5.77
C PHE A 106 -3.16 -11.63 6.52
N ALA A 107 -2.30 -10.75 6.00
CA ALA A 107 -2.04 -9.43 6.58
C ALA A 107 -3.28 -8.52 6.60
N GLU A 108 -4.18 -8.67 5.62
CA GLU A 108 -5.48 -7.96 5.58
C GLU A 108 -6.61 -8.74 6.28
N GLY A 109 -6.29 -9.71 7.13
CA GLY A 109 -7.27 -10.44 7.94
C GLY A 109 -7.87 -11.68 7.27
N GLY A 110 -7.12 -12.31 6.38
CA GLY A 110 -7.53 -13.52 5.66
C GLY A 110 -8.38 -13.24 4.41
N LEU A 111 -8.33 -12.02 3.88
CA LEU A 111 -9.10 -11.62 2.70
C LEU A 111 -8.43 -12.09 1.41
N SER A 112 -9.23 -12.46 0.41
CA SER A 112 -8.73 -12.64 -0.96
C SER A 112 -8.66 -11.28 -1.66
N TYR A 113 -7.57 -11.03 -2.39
CA TYR A 113 -7.44 -9.80 -3.16
C TYR A 113 -8.34 -9.83 -4.41
N SER A 114 -8.78 -8.65 -4.84
CA SER A 114 -9.52 -8.44 -6.08
C SER A 114 -8.62 -7.98 -7.22
N GLU A 115 -7.59 -7.18 -6.92
CA GLU A 115 -6.60 -6.73 -7.90
C GLU A 115 -5.19 -6.77 -7.30
N LYS A 116 -4.20 -7.03 -8.15
CA LYS A 116 -2.77 -7.00 -7.83
C LYS A 116 -2.04 -6.15 -8.87
N LEU A 117 -1.31 -5.14 -8.41
CA LEU A 117 -0.59 -4.15 -9.24
C LEU A 117 0.88 -4.07 -8.80
N GLN A 118 1.76 -3.62 -9.69
CA GLN A 118 3.20 -3.38 -9.40
C GLN A 118 3.49 -1.91 -9.07
N TYR A 119 2.47 -1.10 -8.81
CA TYR A 119 2.62 0.34 -8.59
C TYR A 119 1.55 0.80 -7.60
N PRO A 120 1.86 1.62 -6.57
CA PRO A 120 3.06 2.47 -6.38
C PRO A 120 4.26 1.92 -5.59
N GLY A 121 4.24 0.67 -5.11
CA GLY A 121 5.41 -0.01 -4.50
C GLY A 121 5.89 -1.18 -5.36
N GLU A 122 6.64 -2.13 -4.78
CA GLU A 122 6.99 -3.39 -5.47
C GLU A 122 5.74 -4.21 -5.82
N LEU A 123 4.80 -4.31 -4.87
CA LEU A 123 3.51 -4.96 -5.07
C LEU A 123 2.41 -4.24 -4.31
N THR A 124 1.24 -4.13 -4.92
CA THR A 124 0.05 -3.50 -4.37
C THR A 124 -1.14 -4.44 -4.52
N TYR A 125 -1.81 -4.72 -3.42
CA TYR A 125 -2.97 -5.60 -3.33
C TYR A 125 -4.19 -4.78 -2.97
N ILE A 126 -5.28 -4.96 -3.71
CA ILE A 126 -6.55 -4.30 -3.48
C ILE A 126 -7.56 -5.34 -3.04
N PHE A 127 -8.18 -5.10 -1.89
CA PHE A 127 -9.16 -5.99 -1.29
C PHE A 127 -10.49 -5.27 -1.22
N HIS A 128 -11.54 -5.95 -1.65
CA HIS A 128 -12.91 -5.50 -1.49
C HIS A 128 -13.64 -6.43 -0.53
N ASP A 129 -14.32 -5.81 0.44
CA ASP A 129 -15.33 -6.45 1.27
C ASP A 129 -16.58 -5.54 1.27
N ARG A 130 -17.76 -6.10 1.57
CA ARG A 130 -19.09 -5.46 1.54
C ARG A 130 -19.06 -3.92 1.45
N ASP A 131 -18.68 -3.26 2.53
CA ASP A 131 -18.64 -1.79 2.66
C ASP A 131 -17.20 -1.23 2.73
N THR A 132 -16.19 -2.09 2.54
CA THR A 132 -14.77 -1.79 2.80
C THR A 132 -13.92 -2.00 1.55
N THR A 133 -12.97 -1.11 1.32
CA THR A 133 -11.83 -1.37 0.44
C THR A 133 -10.55 -1.16 1.23
N SER A 134 -9.59 -2.08 1.10
CA SER A 134 -8.22 -1.91 1.59
C SER A 134 -7.25 -1.93 0.41
N ILE A 135 -6.18 -1.13 0.49
CA ILE A 135 -5.02 -1.23 -0.38
C ILE A 135 -3.81 -1.51 0.51
N LEU A 136 -3.18 -2.68 0.34
CA LEU A 136 -1.94 -3.05 0.99
C LEU A 136 -0.79 -2.95 -0.01
N VAL A 137 0.28 -2.24 0.36
CA VAL A 137 1.45 -1.99 -0.48
C VAL A 137 2.68 -2.58 0.19
N ILE A 138 3.31 -3.54 -0.49
CA ILE A 138 4.67 -4.00 -0.21
C ILE A 138 5.60 -2.99 -0.89
N THR A 139 6.32 -2.21 -0.09
CA THR A 139 7.04 -1.05 -0.61
C THR A 139 8.42 -1.39 -1.18
N GLY A 140 9.02 -2.49 -0.74
CA GLY A 140 10.42 -2.85 -1.05
C GLY A 140 11.46 -2.12 -0.19
N ILE A 141 11.04 -1.26 0.74
CA ILE A 141 11.92 -0.49 1.63
C ILE A 141 12.27 -1.35 2.85
N ASP A 142 13.55 -1.52 3.15
CA ASP A 142 14.00 -2.29 4.31
C ASP A 142 13.87 -1.52 5.63
N GLY A 143 13.66 -2.24 6.72
CA GLY A 143 13.55 -1.70 8.08
C GLY A 143 14.64 -2.17 9.03
N PRO A 144 14.62 -1.68 10.29
CA PRO A 144 15.38 -2.29 11.38
C PRO A 144 14.94 -3.74 11.61
N PRO A 145 15.82 -4.61 12.14
CA PRO A 145 15.42 -5.94 12.56
C PRO A 145 14.25 -5.89 13.55
N ASP A 146 13.34 -6.85 13.47
CA ASP A 146 12.20 -6.91 14.39
C ASP A 146 12.62 -7.30 15.82
N GLY A 147 11.66 -7.47 16.73
CA GLY A 147 11.93 -7.86 18.11
C GLY A 147 12.59 -9.25 18.28
N ALA A 148 12.59 -10.09 17.23
CA ALA A 148 13.26 -11.38 17.18
C ALA A 148 14.61 -11.32 16.44
N GLY A 149 14.97 -10.17 15.84
CA GLY A 149 16.19 -9.98 15.06
C GLY A 149 16.03 -10.35 13.58
N GLU A 150 14.82 -10.62 13.11
CA GLU A 150 14.53 -10.95 11.72
C GLU A 150 14.53 -9.70 10.84
N ALA A 151 14.90 -9.84 9.57
CA ALA A 151 14.87 -8.74 8.62
C ALA A 151 13.42 -8.25 8.44
N SER A 152 13.23 -6.95 8.24
CA SER A 152 11.90 -6.39 8.04
C SER A 152 11.81 -5.52 6.79
N THR A 153 10.60 -5.41 6.25
CA THR A 153 10.25 -4.53 5.13
C THR A 153 9.03 -3.70 5.47
N LEU A 154 8.99 -2.46 4.98
CA LEU A 154 7.88 -1.55 5.21
C LEU A 154 6.68 -1.97 4.36
N ILE A 155 5.54 -2.12 5.02
CA ILE A 155 4.23 -2.26 4.41
C ILE A 155 3.36 -1.07 4.78
N ALA A 156 2.56 -0.61 3.82
CA ALA A 156 1.55 0.41 4.01
C ALA A 156 0.16 -0.13 3.67
N SER A 157 -0.81 0.05 4.56
CA SER A 157 -2.21 -0.31 4.37
C SER A 157 -3.09 0.93 4.49
N TYR A 158 -4.00 1.09 3.54
CA TYR A 158 -4.97 2.19 3.48
C TYR A 158 -6.35 1.58 3.38
N ARG A 159 -7.24 1.94 4.30
CA ARG A 159 -8.58 1.34 4.37
C ARG A 159 -9.65 2.42 4.38
N LEU A 160 -10.65 2.24 3.53
CA LEU A 160 -11.85 3.07 3.46
C LEU A 160 -13.06 2.18 3.70
N ILE A 161 -13.82 2.50 4.74
CA ILE A 161 -15.15 1.97 4.98
C ILE A 161 -16.13 3.04 4.51
N ASP A 162 -16.88 2.77 3.46
CA ASP A 162 -17.90 3.67 2.91
C ASP A 162 -18.88 2.87 2.03
N GLY A 163 -19.93 2.32 2.65
CA GLY A 163 -20.93 1.49 1.99
C GLY A 163 -21.77 2.22 0.93
N ASP A 164 -21.74 3.55 0.92
CA ASP A 164 -22.50 4.35 -0.06
C ASP A 164 -21.76 4.47 -1.40
N ARG A 165 -20.46 4.16 -1.43
CA ARG A 165 -19.65 4.06 -2.64
C ARG A 165 -19.60 2.61 -3.12
N SER A 166 -19.50 2.40 -4.43
CA SER A 166 -19.14 1.10 -4.98
C SER A 166 -17.69 0.71 -4.61
N PRO A 167 -17.34 -0.59 -4.69
CA PRO A 167 -15.95 -1.04 -4.48
C PRO A 167 -14.92 -0.29 -5.33
N GLN A 168 -15.26 -0.01 -6.60
CA GLN A 168 -14.42 0.71 -7.55
C GLN A 168 -14.26 2.18 -7.15
N GLU A 169 -15.33 2.87 -6.77
CA GLU A 169 -15.22 4.26 -6.29
C GLU A 169 -14.38 4.36 -5.01
N ARG A 170 -14.50 3.39 -4.09
CA ARG A 170 -13.64 3.33 -2.90
C ARG A 170 -12.17 3.13 -3.27
N ARG A 171 -11.87 2.25 -4.23
CA ARG A 171 -10.52 2.03 -4.76
C ARG A 171 -9.95 3.31 -5.37
N ASP A 172 -10.69 3.97 -6.24
CA ASP A 172 -10.20 5.13 -6.99
C ASP A 172 -9.94 6.34 -6.08
N VAL A 173 -10.67 6.42 -4.96
CA VAL A 173 -10.35 7.35 -3.88
C VAL A 173 -9.08 6.92 -3.14
N LEU A 174 -9.02 5.67 -2.68
CA LEU A 174 -7.92 5.17 -1.84
C LEU A 174 -6.58 5.16 -2.55
N ILE A 175 -6.55 4.82 -3.85
CA ILE A 175 -5.29 4.62 -4.58
C ILE A 175 -4.45 5.89 -4.64
N LYS A 176 -5.06 7.07 -4.49
CA LYS A 176 -4.35 8.36 -4.48
C LYS A 176 -3.39 8.51 -3.29
N PHE A 177 -3.68 7.86 -2.16
CA PHE A 177 -2.87 7.95 -0.94
C PHE A 177 -1.53 7.23 -1.04
N PRO A 178 -1.45 5.93 -1.39
CA PRO A 178 -0.16 5.25 -1.54
C PRO A 178 0.70 5.91 -2.61
N TRP A 179 0.09 6.43 -3.68
CA TRP A 179 0.79 7.23 -4.70
C TRP A 179 1.48 8.45 -4.08
N LYS A 180 0.73 9.28 -3.36
CA LYS A 180 1.28 10.48 -2.73
C LYS A 180 2.30 10.14 -1.65
N HIS A 181 2.01 9.18 -0.78
CA HIS A 181 2.88 8.80 0.32
C HIS A 181 4.26 8.34 -0.18
N LEU A 182 4.31 7.44 -1.16
CA LEU A 182 5.57 6.89 -1.67
C LEU A 182 6.39 7.95 -2.43
N ILE A 183 5.73 8.87 -3.14
CA ILE A 183 6.41 10.05 -3.71
C ILE A 183 7.00 10.93 -2.61
N ASP A 184 6.26 11.20 -1.53
CA ASP A 184 6.73 12.06 -0.45
C ASP A 184 7.92 11.42 0.30
N ILE A 185 7.91 10.09 0.51
CA ILE A 185 9.07 9.34 1.04
C ILE A 185 10.29 9.51 0.12
N SER A 186 10.12 9.35 -1.19
CA SER A 186 11.25 9.46 -2.14
C SER A 186 11.97 10.82 -2.12
N LYS A 187 11.27 11.88 -1.71
CA LYS A 187 11.78 13.26 -1.68
C LYS A 187 12.36 13.67 -0.32
N SER A 188 12.16 12.85 0.71
CA SER A 188 12.58 13.17 2.08
C SER A 188 14.03 12.76 2.38
N GLN A 189 14.78 12.34 1.35
CA GLN A 189 16.22 12.07 1.34
C GLN A 189 17.00 13.31 0.92
#